data_AF-A0A3D4FCL3-F1
#
_entry.id   AF-A0A3D4FCL3-F1
#
_cell.length_a   1.000
_cell.length_b   1.000
_cell.length_c   1.000
_cell.angle_alpha   90.00
_cell.angle_beta   90.00
_cell.angle_gamma   90.00
#
_symmetry.space_group_name_H-M   'P 1'
#
loop_
_entity.id
_entity.type
_entity.pdbx_description
1 polymer ?
#
loop_
_entity_poly.entity_id
_entity_poly.type
_entity_poly.pdbx_seq_one_letter_code
_entity_poly.pdbx_strand_id
1 'polypeptide(L)'
;GALTLGLYICVYTPLKRLTVWNTLVGAIPGALPPLMGWTASTGSLGAGGWSLFLILFLWQMPHFLAIAWMYQDQYEQAGYRMMPHVDPKGTRTARHALAYALLLLPISLAPVYFKTAGWVYGAAALILGLGFVWQSCRFYAVIDRSRARQLFFYSIIYLPLLLLAMTFNKAG
;
A
#
# COMPACT_ATOMS: atom_id res chain seq x y z
N GLY A 1 -12.36 -12.63 15.36
CA GLY A 1 -11.25 -13.59 15.23
C GLY A 1 -11.55 -14.61 14.16
N ALA A 2 -12.06 -15.79 14.55
CA ALA A 2 -12.39 -16.87 13.62
C ALA A 2 -13.52 -16.54 12.62
N LEU A 3 -14.54 -15.78 13.04
CA LEU A 3 -15.63 -15.35 12.15
C LEU A 3 -15.14 -14.39 11.04
N THR A 4 -14.17 -13.53 11.38
CA THR A 4 -13.52 -12.57 10.48
C THR A 4 -12.62 -13.28 9.46
N LEU A 5 -11.88 -14.30 9.90
CA LEU A 5 -11.10 -15.21 9.05
C LEU A 5 -11.98 -16.08 8.14
N GLY A 6 -13.13 -16.55 8.64
CA GLY A 6 -14.10 -17.34 7.88
C GLY A 6 -14.79 -16.54 6.77
N LEU A 7 -15.26 -15.33 7.06
CA LEU A 7 -15.79 -14.43 6.04
C LEU A 7 -14.70 -14.03 5.03
N TYR A 8 -13.46 -13.82 5.49
CA TYR A 8 -12.31 -13.51 4.65
C TYR A 8 -11.99 -14.62 3.65
N ILE A 9 -11.86 -15.88 4.09
CA ILE A 9 -11.52 -17.00 3.18
C ILE A 9 -12.67 -17.28 2.21
N CYS A 10 -13.92 -17.27 2.68
CA CYS A 10 -15.08 -17.61 1.87
C CYS A 10 -15.49 -16.51 0.87
N VAL A 11 -15.23 -15.22 1.17
CA VAL A 11 -15.57 -14.10 0.28
C VAL A 11 -14.39 -13.67 -0.60
N TYR A 12 -13.16 -13.62 -0.06
CA TYR A 12 -11.99 -13.11 -0.80
C TYR A 12 -11.50 -14.07 -1.90
N THR A 13 -11.53 -15.38 -1.64
CA THR A 13 -11.08 -16.42 -2.58
C THR A 13 -11.91 -16.46 -3.87
N PRO A 14 -13.26 -16.35 -3.84
CA PRO A 14 -14.04 -16.19 -5.07
C PRO A 14 -13.91 -14.78 -5.68
N LEU A 15 -13.74 -13.71 -4.88
CA LEU A 15 -13.63 -12.34 -5.41
C LEU A 15 -12.38 -12.13 -6.29
N LYS A 16 -11.26 -12.79 -5.98
CA LYS A 16 -10.03 -12.77 -6.79
C LYS A 16 -10.22 -13.20 -8.24
N ARG A 17 -11.25 -14.00 -8.53
CA ARG A 17 -11.59 -14.44 -9.90
C ARG A 17 -12.61 -13.53 -10.59
N LEU A 18 -13.26 -12.64 -9.86
CA LEU A 18 -14.48 -11.97 -10.32
C LEU A 18 -14.36 -10.45 -10.46
N THR A 19 -13.57 -9.75 -9.63
CA THR A 19 -13.53 -8.28 -9.66
C THR A 19 -12.16 -7.66 -9.43
N VAL A 20 -11.94 -6.53 -10.10
CA VAL A 20 -10.80 -5.61 -9.90
C VAL A 20 -10.67 -5.14 -8.45
N TRP A 21 -11.79 -5.08 -7.73
CA TRP A 21 -11.85 -4.64 -6.33
C TRP A 21 -11.22 -5.62 -5.34
N ASN A 22 -10.78 -6.82 -5.78
CA ASN A 22 -10.11 -7.76 -4.87
C ASN A 22 -8.91 -7.12 -4.18
N THR A 23 -8.11 -6.30 -4.88
CA THR A 23 -6.93 -5.66 -4.29
C THR A 23 -7.31 -4.73 -3.14
N LEU A 24 -8.43 -4.01 -3.27
CA LEU A 24 -8.91 -3.10 -2.24
C LEU A 24 -9.50 -3.83 -1.03
N VAL A 25 -10.28 -4.88 -1.27
CA VAL A 25 -10.85 -5.70 -0.21
C VAL A 25 -9.76 -6.47 0.54
N GLY A 26 -8.77 -6.99 -0.19
CA GLY A 26 -7.61 -7.70 0.37
C GLY A 26 -6.67 -6.79 1.15
N ALA A 27 -6.69 -5.49 0.86
CA ALA A 27 -5.81 -4.55 1.51
C ALA A 27 -6.20 -4.20 2.94
N ILE A 28 -7.49 -4.23 3.24
CA ILE A 28 -8.02 -4.02 4.58
C ILE A 28 -7.38 -5.01 5.57
N PRO A 29 -7.50 -6.35 5.39
CA PRO A 29 -6.89 -7.31 6.30
C PRO A 29 -5.35 -7.26 6.27
N GLY A 30 -4.72 -6.87 5.15
CA GLY A 30 -3.28 -6.62 5.10
C GLY A 30 -2.82 -5.44 5.97
N ALA A 31 -3.68 -4.46 6.19
CA ALA A 31 -3.41 -3.27 7.00
C ALA A 31 -3.84 -3.39 8.47
N LEU A 32 -4.62 -4.41 8.84
CA LEU A 32 -5.05 -4.64 10.22
C LEU A 32 -3.93 -5.01 11.22
N PRO A 33 -2.88 -5.78 10.86
CA PRO A 33 -1.89 -6.21 11.84
C PRO A 33 -1.16 -5.07 12.58
N PRO A 34 -0.73 -3.97 11.93
CA PRO A 34 -0.18 -2.81 12.66
C PRO A 34 -1.17 -2.15 13.62
N LEU A 35 -2.45 -2.05 13.24
CA LEU A 35 -3.50 -1.49 14.10
C LEU A 35 -3.70 -2.37 15.34
N MET A 36 -3.72 -3.69 15.16
CA MET A 36 -3.79 -4.66 16.25
C MET A 36 -2.56 -4.57 17.16
N GLY A 37 -1.35 -4.46 16.58
CA GLY A 37 -0.11 -4.28 17.35
C GLY A 37 -0.11 -2.99 18.18
N TRP A 38 -0.57 -1.88 17.59
CA TRP A 38 -0.74 -0.63 18.33
C TRP A 38 -1.73 -0.79 19.49
N THR A 39 -2.90 -1.36 19.22
CA THR A 39 -3.95 -1.56 20.24
C THR A 39 -3.48 -2.48 21.36
N ALA A 40 -2.74 -3.54 21.04
CA ALA A 40 -2.16 -4.44 22.02
C ALA A 40 -1.13 -3.74 22.93
N SER A 41 -0.35 -2.80 22.39
CA SER A 41 0.67 -2.08 23.16
C SER A 41 0.15 -0.89 23.97
N THR A 42 -0.95 -0.26 23.54
CA THR A 42 -1.46 1.00 24.13
C THR A 42 -2.83 0.87 24.79
N GLY A 43 -3.52 -0.26 24.60
CA GLY A 43 -4.89 -0.49 25.08
C GLY A 43 -5.97 0.32 24.35
N SER A 44 -5.63 1.07 23.29
CA SER A 44 -6.59 1.87 22.51
C SER A 44 -6.24 1.88 21.02
N LEU A 45 -7.24 2.10 20.15
CA LEU A 45 -6.98 2.23 18.71
C LEU A 45 -6.14 3.49 18.40
N GLY A 46 -6.49 4.62 19.04
CA GLY A 46 -5.74 5.89 18.98
C GLY A 46 -5.48 6.47 17.58
N ALA A 47 -4.97 7.70 17.52
CA ALA A 47 -4.56 8.30 16.25
C ALA A 47 -3.36 7.56 15.62
N GLY A 48 -2.45 7.02 16.44
CA GLY A 48 -1.27 6.29 15.97
C GLY A 48 -1.61 4.97 15.28
N GLY A 49 -2.53 4.17 15.85
CA GLY A 49 -2.97 2.91 15.26
C GLY A 49 -3.68 3.11 13.92
N TRP A 50 -4.59 4.08 13.84
CA TRP A 50 -5.26 4.42 12.57
C TRP A 50 -4.29 4.98 11.52
N SER A 51 -3.27 5.74 11.93
CA SER A 51 -2.24 6.22 11.01
C SER A 51 -1.45 5.05 10.41
N LEU A 52 -1.03 4.09 11.22
CA LEU A 52 -0.34 2.88 10.74
C LEU A 52 -1.20 2.05 9.79
N PHE A 53 -2.49 1.88 10.12
CA PHE A 53 -3.46 1.22 9.24
C PHE A 53 -3.51 1.92 7.87
N LEU A 54 -3.72 3.23 7.84
CA LEU A 54 -3.87 3.98 6.61
C LEU A 54 -2.58 3.99 5.77
N ILE A 55 -1.42 4.10 6.42
CA ILE A 55 -0.11 4.03 5.74
C ILE A 55 0.02 2.68 5.04
N LEU A 56 -0.21 1.55 5.73
CA LEU A 56 -0.11 0.24 5.09
C LEU A 56 -1.18 0.03 4.03
N PHE A 57 -2.41 0.49 4.27
CA PHE A 57 -3.52 0.38 3.32
C PHE A 57 -3.24 1.12 2.01
N LEU A 58 -2.69 2.33 2.07
CA LEU A 58 -2.39 3.12 0.87
C LEU A 58 -1.11 2.63 0.19
N TRP A 59 -0.07 2.29 0.95
CA TRP A 59 1.22 1.84 0.43
C TRP A 59 1.12 0.57 -0.42
N GLN A 60 0.25 -0.37 -0.03
CA GLN A 60 0.12 -1.64 -0.74
C GLN A 60 -0.56 -1.50 -2.11
N MET A 61 -1.30 -0.40 -2.38
CA MET A 61 -1.99 -0.24 -3.66
C MET A 61 -1.00 -0.04 -4.82
N PRO A 62 -0.06 0.92 -4.80
CA PRO A 62 0.96 1.03 -5.84
C PRO A 62 1.81 -0.24 -5.96
N HIS A 63 2.10 -0.90 -4.83
CA HIS A 63 2.86 -2.16 -4.78
C HIS A 63 2.13 -3.28 -5.55
N PHE A 64 0.87 -3.56 -5.21
CA PHE A 64 0.10 -4.63 -5.86
C PHE A 64 -0.25 -4.31 -7.31
N LEU A 65 -0.53 -3.05 -7.65
CA LEU A 65 -0.78 -2.63 -9.03
C LEU A 65 0.48 -2.81 -9.90
N ALA A 66 1.66 -2.55 -9.35
CA ALA A 66 2.92 -2.81 -10.04
C ALA A 66 3.15 -4.32 -10.29
N ILE A 67 2.90 -5.18 -9.29
CA ILE A 67 2.98 -6.65 -9.46
C ILE A 67 1.98 -7.12 -10.51
N ALA A 68 0.73 -6.66 -10.43
CA ALA A 68 -0.32 -7.02 -11.36
C ALA A 68 0.09 -6.70 -12.80
N TRP A 69 0.70 -5.54 -13.03
CA TRP A 69 1.21 -5.16 -14.34
C TRP A 69 2.42 -6.01 -14.80
N MET A 70 3.37 -6.28 -13.89
CA MET A 70 4.57 -7.06 -14.20
C MET A 70 4.27 -8.49 -14.64
N TYR A 71 3.27 -9.12 -14.03
CA TYR A 71 2.92 -10.53 -14.24
C TYR A 71 1.58 -10.71 -14.97
N GLN A 72 1.14 -9.70 -15.71
CA GLN A 72 -0.16 -9.70 -16.40
C GLN A 72 -0.39 -10.96 -17.27
N ASP A 73 0.60 -11.38 -18.06
CA ASP A 73 0.48 -12.56 -18.93
C ASP A 73 0.28 -13.85 -18.13
N GLN A 74 0.95 -13.96 -16.97
CA GLN A 74 0.86 -15.14 -16.11
C GLN A 74 -0.51 -15.19 -15.42
N TYR A 75 -1.04 -14.03 -15.01
CA TYR A 75 -2.39 -13.96 -14.47
C TYR A 75 -3.44 -14.31 -15.53
N GLU A 76 -3.26 -13.87 -16.77
CA GLU A 76 -4.12 -14.22 -17.89
C GLU A 76 -4.08 -15.73 -18.19
N GLN A 77 -2.89 -16.32 -18.28
CA GLN A 77 -2.70 -17.76 -18.49
C GLN A 77 -3.33 -18.61 -17.37
N ALA A 78 -3.28 -18.14 -16.13
CA ALA A 78 -3.88 -18.79 -14.98
C ALA A 78 -5.39 -18.53 -14.81
N GLY A 79 -6.02 -17.79 -15.74
CA GLY A 79 -7.45 -17.46 -15.72
C GLY A 79 -7.86 -16.46 -14.64
N TYR A 80 -6.92 -15.68 -14.08
CA TYR A 80 -7.21 -14.64 -13.10
C TYR A 80 -7.55 -13.30 -13.77
N ARG A 81 -8.70 -12.72 -13.39
CA ARG A 81 -9.12 -11.38 -13.84
C ARG A 81 -8.54 -10.28 -12.94
N MET A 82 -7.34 -9.83 -13.27
CA MET A 82 -6.67 -8.70 -12.59
C MET A 82 -6.92 -7.38 -13.31
N MET A 83 -6.66 -6.23 -12.65
CA MET A 83 -6.84 -4.88 -13.24
C MET A 83 -6.28 -4.76 -14.68
N PRO A 84 -5.11 -5.31 -15.04
CA PRO A 84 -4.59 -5.26 -16.42
C PRO A 84 -5.42 -6.03 -17.45
N HIS A 85 -6.18 -7.06 -17.06
CA HIS A 85 -7.05 -7.80 -17.98
C HIS A 85 -8.22 -6.94 -18.50
N VAL A 86 -8.66 -5.97 -17.70
CA VAL A 86 -9.69 -4.97 -18.09
C VAL A 86 -9.10 -3.60 -18.44
N ASP A 87 -7.76 -3.48 -18.39
CA ASP A 87 -6.99 -2.28 -18.74
C ASP A 87 -5.73 -2.68 -19.54
N PRO A 88 -5.88 -3.14 -20.80
CA PRO A 88 -4.76 -3.64 -21.61
C PRO A 88 -3.68 -2.58 -21.85
N LYS A 89 -4.05 -1.29 -21.77
CA LYS A 89 -3.12 -0.15 -21.89
C LYS A 89 -2.46 0.24 -20.57
N GLY A 90 -2.87 -0.33 -19.44
CA GLY A 90 -2.35 -0.04 -18.09
C GLY A 90 -2.62 1.37 -17.56
N THR A 91 -3.38 2.19 -18.29
CA THR A 91 -3.62 3.60 -17.96
C THR A 91 -4.37 3.79 -16.65
N ARG A 92 -5.35 2.93 -16.35
CA ARG A 92 -6.09 2.95 -15.08
C ARG A 92 -5.21 2.44 -13.95
N THR A 93 -4.45 1.37 -14.21
CA THR A 93 -3.49 0.77 -13.28
C THR A 93 -2.46 1.79 -12.82
N ALA A 94 -1.80 2.49 -13.75
CA ALA A 94 -0.78 3.48 -13.44
C ALA A 94 -1.37 4.74 -12.78
N ARG A 95 -2.57 5.18 -13.21
CA ARG A 95 -3.27 6.31 -12.57
C ARG A 95 -3.67 6.02 -11.12
N HIS A 96 -4.19 4.83 -10.83
CA HIS A 96 -4.50 4.43 -9.45
C HIS A 96 -3.22 4.35 -8.62
N ALA A 97 -2.15 3.73 -9.13
CA ALA A 97 -0.87 3.69 -8.43
C ALA A 97 -0.38 5.10 -8.07
N LEU A 98 -0.44 6.05 -9.01
CA LEU A 98 -0.09 7.44 -8.75
C LEU A 98 -1.03 8.11 -7.73
N ALA A 99 -2.34 7.95 -7.86
CA ALA A 99 -3.31 8.54 -6.93
C ALA A 99 -3.09 8.04 -5.49
N TYR A 100 -2.87 6.74 -5.30
CA TYR A 100 -2.58 6.18 -3.98
C TYR A 100 -1.22 6.62 -3.43
N ALA A 101 -0.19 6.76 -4.27
CA ALA A 101 1.10 7.30 -3.84
C ALA A 101 0.99 8.78 -3.41
N LEU A 102 0.20 9.59 -4.14
CA LEU A 102 -0.09 10.97 -3.79
C LEU A 102 -0.86 11.09 -2.47
N LEU A 103 -1.83 10.20 -2.22
CA LEU A 103 -2.56 10.14 -0.95
C LEU A 103 -1.69 9.63 0.20
N LEU A 104 -0.75 8.71 -0.07
CA LEU A 104 0.15 8.18 0.94
C LEU A 104 1.06 9.28 1.51
N LEU A 105 1.50 10.24 0.69
CA LEU A 105 2.40 11.30 1.12
C LEU A 105 1.88 12.09 2.34
N PRO A 106 0.71 12.78 2.29
CA PRO A 106 0.18 13.49 3.45
C PRO A 106 -0.18 12.55 4.60
N ILE A 107 -0.66 11.34 4.31
CA ILE A 107 -1.02 10.36 5.35
C ILE A 107 0.23 9.85 6.11
N SER A 108 1.35 9.68 5.43
CA SER A 108 2.63 9.31 6.06
C SER A 108 3.22 10.42 6.94
N LEU A 109 2.79 11.67 6.76
CA LEU A 109 3.20 12.81 7.58
C LEU A 109 2.28 13.04 8.79
N ALA A 110 1.06 12.47 8.76
CA ALA A 110 0.08 12.62 9.83
C ALA A 110 0.59 12.22 11.22
N PRO A 111 1.43 11.18 11.41
CA PRO A 111 2.00 10.86 12.72
C PRO A 111 2.79 12.00 13.37
N VAL A 112 3.44 12.85 12.57
CA VAL A 112 4.15 14.06 13.07
C VAL A 112 3.15 15.09 13.57
N TYR A 113 2.08 15.31 12.81
CA TYR A 113 1.01 16.24 13.18
C TYR A 113 0.32 15.82 14.49
N PHE A 114 0.04 14.52 14.66
CA PHE A 114 -0.52 13.96 15.89
C PHE A 114 0.50 13.80 17.02
N LYS A 115 1.74 14.25 16.84
CA LYS A 115 2.84 14.11 17.82
C LYS A 115 3.07 12.67 18.29
N THR A 116 2.80 11.70 17.42
CA THR A 116 3.09 10.28 17.67
C THR A 116 4.46 9.86 17.12
N ALA A 117 5.01 10.64 16.20
CA ALA A 117 6.37 10.52 15.68
C ALA A 117 7.05 11.90 15.63
N GLY A 118 8.37 11.96 15.83
CA GLY A 118 9.11 13.22 15.81
C GLY A 118 9.53 13.69 14.41
N TRP A 119 10.31 14.77 14.35
CA TRP A 119 10.73 15.43 13.11
C TRP A 119 11.65 14.58 12.20
N VAL A 120 12.51 13.71 12.76
CA VAL A 120 13.38 12.80 11.97
C VAL A 120 12.53 11.83 11.14
N TYR A 121 11.47 11.29 11.74
CA TYR A 121 10.47 10.50 11.01
C TYR A 121 9.79 11.34 9.92
N GLY A 122 9.41 12.58 10.23
CA GLY A 122 8.80 13.49 9.25
C GLY A 122 9.68 13.74 8.03
N ALA A 123 10.98 13.98 8.24
CA ALA A 123 11.94 14.15 7.14
C ALA A 123 12.06 12.87 6.31
N ALA A 124 12.18 11.70 6.96
CA ALA A 124 12.23 10.42 6.27
C ALA A 124 10.96 10.14 5.47
N ALA A 125 9.78 10.37 6.06
CA ALA A 125 8.47 10.20 5.44
C ALA A 125 8.31 11.11 4.21
N LEU A 126 8.75 12.36 4.30
CA LEU A 126 8.73 13.30 3.18
C LEU A 126 9.63 12.84 2.03
N ILE A 127 10.89 12.51 2.32
CA ILE A 127 11.87 12.08 1.30
C ILE A 127 11.40 10.78 0.63
N LEU A 128 11.04 9.77 1.43
CA LEU A 128 10.57 8.49 0.94
C LEU A 128 9.27 8.64 0.15
N GLY A 129 8.34 9.47 0.63
CA GLY A 129 7.05 9.72 -0.01
C GLY A 129 7.20 10.42 -1.35
N LEU A 130 8.04 11.46 -1.44
CA LEU A 130 8.34 12.14 -2.69
C LEU A 130 8.99 11.19 -3.72
N GLY A 131 9.92 10.34 -3.29
CA GLY A 131 10.49 9.33 -4.16
C GLY A 131 9.46 8.29 -4.63
N PHE A 132 8.48 7.95 -3.79
CA PHE A 132 7.41 7.02 -4.18
C PHE A 132 6.47 7.62 -5.22
N VAL A 133 6.08 8.89 -5.01
CA VAL A 133 5.31 9.67 -5.99
C VAL A 133 6.09 9.78 -7.29
N TRP A 134 7.37 10.12 -7.24
CA TRP A 134 8.23 10.22 -8.43
C TRP A 134 8.27 8.91 -9.22
N GLN A 135 8.47 7.78 -8.55
CA GLN A 135 8.51 6.48 -9.22
C GLN A 135 7.13 6.09 -9.81
N SER A 136 6.05 6.51 -9.15
CA SER A 136 4.67 6.33 -9.65
C SER A 136 4.38 7.22 -10.85
N CYS A 137 4.87 8.47 -10.86
CA CYS A 137 4.82 9.37 -12.01
C CYS A 137 5.58 8.79 -13.22
N ARG A 138 6.75 8.19 -13.01
CA ARG A 138 7.51 7.54 -14.09
C ARG A 138 6.77 6.37 -14.71
N PHE A 139 6.07 5.58 -13.88
CA PHE A 139 5.23 4.48 -14.36
C PHE A 139 3.99 5.00 -15.09
N TYR A 140 3.40 6.10 -14.62
CA TYR A 140 2.27 6.75 -15.30
C TYR A 140 2.66 7.36 -16.65
N ALA A 141 3.85 7.97 -16.74
CA ALA A 141 4.35 8.59 -17.96
C ALA A 141 4.72 7.54 -19.03
N VAL A 142 5.34 6.44 -18.61
CA VAL A 142 5.72 5.33 -19.51
C VAL A 142 5.30 4.01 -18.85
N ILE A 143 4.19 3.47 -19.36
CA ILE A 143 3.56 2.26 -18.81
C ILE A 143 4.25 1.03 -19.40
N ASP A 144 5.32 0.60 -18.76
CA ASP A 144 6.08 -0.60 -19.14
C ASP A 144 6.44 -1.47 -17.91
N ARG A 145 6.93 -2.69 -18.15
CA ARG A 145 7.31 -3.62 -17.08
C ARG A 145 8.54 -3.16 -16.29
N SER A 146 9.43 -2.37 -16.88
CA SER A 146 10.64 -1.85 -16.24
C SER A 146 10.28 -0.81 -15.18
N ARG A 147 9.41 0.14 -15.50
CA ARG A 147 8.91 1.17 -14.58
C ARG A 147 8.05 0.58 -13.47
N ALA A 148 7.19 -0.39 -13.79
CA ALA A 148 6.44 -1.13 -12.77
C ALA A 148 7.38 -1.87 -11.81
N ARG A 149 8.43 -2.52 -12.33
CA ARG A 149 9.46 -3.19 -11.50
C ARG A 149 10.19 -2.21 -10.59
N GLN A 150 10.55 -1.03 -11.10
CA GLN A 150 11.17 0.03 -10.28
C GLN A 150 10.23 0.50 -9.17
N LEU A 151 8.94 0.71 -9.47
CA LEU A 151 7.91 1.07 -8.48
C LEU A 151 7.76 0.00 -7.41
N PHE A 152 7.72 -1.27 -7.82
CA PHE A 152 7.66 -2.42 -6.93
C PHE A 152 8.88 -2.50 -6.01
N PHE A 153 10.11 -2.45 -6.51
CA PHE A 153 11.29 -2.50 -5.65
C PHE A 153 11.40 -1.29 -4.71
N TYR A 154 11.05 -0.10 -5.20
CA TYR A 154 10.99 1.09 -4.34
C TYR A 154 9.99 0.89 -3.21
N SER A 155 8.80 0.34 -3.49
CA SER A 155 7.81 0.07 -2.44
C SER A 155 8.31 -0.90 -1.37
N ILE A 156 9.11 -1.91 -1.75
CA ILE A 156 9.74 -2.86 -0.80
C ILE A 156 10.70 -2.14 0.14
N ILE A 157 11.48 -1.18 -0.38
CA ILE A 157 12.46 -0.42 0.41
C ILE A 157 11.76 0.65 1.27
N TYR A 158 10.72 1.28 0.73
CA TYR A 158 9.96 2.35 1.37
C TYR A 158 9.43 1.96 2.76
N LEU A 159 8.72 0.83 2.85
CA LEU A 159 7.98 0.48 4.07
C LEU A 159 8.91 0.17 5.26
N PRO A 160 9.94 -0.69 5.13
CA PRO A 160 10.90 -0.93 6.21
C PRO A 160 11.62 0.34 6.65
N LEU A 161 12.07 1.19 5.73
CA LEU A 161 12.75 2.44 6.10
C LEU A 161 11.82 3.40 6.85
N LEU A 162 10.57 3.54 6.40
CA LEU A 162 9.58 4.38 7.08
C LEU A 162 9.28 3.87 8.49
N LEU A 163 9.07 2.55 8.65
CA LEU A 163 8.81 1.93 9.95
C LEU A 163 10.03 2.01 10.88
N LEU A 164 11.24 1.78 10.36
CA LEU A 164 12.48 1.96 11.11
C LEU A 164 12.62 3.40 11.60
N ALA A 165 12.41 4.40 10.73
CA ALA A 165 12.43 5.80 11.13
C ALA A 165 11.40 6.11 12.24
N MET A 166 10.24 5.44 12.23
CA MET A 166 9.23 5.59 13.28
C MET A 166 9.68 4.97 14.60
N THR A 167 10.38 3.83 14.57
CA THR A 167 10.90 3.17 15.78
C THR A 167 12.04 3.94 16.42
N PHE A 168 12.96 4.52 15.62
CA PHE A 168 14.09 5.30 16.15
C PHE A 168 13.69 6.67 16.67
N ASN A 169 12.55 7.21 16.23
CA ASN A 169 12.12 8.56 16.56
C ASN A 169 10.64 8.60 16.95
N LYS A 170 10.27 7.73 17.88
CA LYS A 170 9.00 7.81 18.60
C LYS A 170 8.98 9.12 19.40
N ALA A 171 7.91 9.90 19.27
CA ALA A 171 7.72 11.04 20.16
C ALA A 171 7.56 10.48 21.58
N GLY A 172 8.53 10.77 22.45
CA GLY A 172 8.50 10.44 23.87
C GLY A 172 7.44 11.25 24.59
#